data_AF-A0A060Y3I6-F1
#
_entry.id   AF-A0A060Y3I6-F1
#
_cell.length_a   1.000
_cell.length_b   1.000
_cell.length_c   1.000
_cell.angle_alpha   90.00
_cell.angle_beta   90.00
_cell.angle_gamma   90.00
#
_symmetry.space_group_name_H-M   'P 1'
#
loop_
_entity.id
_entity.type
_entity.pdbx_description
1 polymer ?
#
loop_
_entity_poly.entity_id
_entity_poly.type
_entity_poly.pdbx_seq_one_letter_code
_entity_poly.pdbx_strand_id
1 'polypeptide(L)'
;MVYILYDEYIELNPHCPPSLLPSLRFFVQLEDELQSLQHSQQWLRERGSQLAQRDSELAGEALREVGLVETAWDNVRKIITDGQEQCGLLVELLRHFHSLRSTLSSTVENALTVSHNQPDPNHNPEESKRILSRHEAVIAELRGRQEDMDLFISSGEDLQRELANVPHCGSDSIQRGMDTLRDQWLQVSERIQTNAERLGHCVSLWDDLKTMERDIDQWAAASIADLTEGVANLSDKQGTETHLATFQVRPSWAV
;
A
#
# COMPACT_ATOMS: atom_id res chain seq x y z
N MET A 1 3.78 -15.36 27.14
CA MET A 1 3.92 -14.42 26.01
C MET A 1 4.94 -14.93 25.00
N VAL A 2 6.15 -15.35 25.42
CA VAL A 2 7.21 -15.83 24.51
C VAL A 2 6.85 -17.13 23.75
N TYR A 3 6.14 -18.09 24.38
CA TYR A 3 5.64 -19.29 23.67
C TYR A 3 4.58 -18.98 22.59
N ILE A 4 3.80 -17.90 22.76
CA ILE A 4 2.78 -17.47 21.78
C ILE A 4 3.48 -16.85 20.57
N LEU A 5 4.48 -16.00 20.84
CA LEU A 5 5.34 -15.43 19.80
C LEU A 5 6.06 -16.51 18.99
N TYR A 6 6.34 -17.67 19.58
CA TYR A 6 7.04 -18.79 18.96
C TYR A 6 6.18 -19.55 17.95
N ASP A 7 4.91 -19.81 18.28
CA ASP A 7 3.95 -20.46 17.37
C ASP A 7 3.53 -19.51 16.23
N GLU A 8 3.33 -18.23 16.50
CA GLU A 8 3.07 -17.20 15.46
C GLU A 8 4.28 -17.01 14.52
N TYR A 9 5.51 -17.22 15.01
CA TYR A 9 6.72 -17.07 14.20
C TYR A 9 6.91 -18.13 13.11
N ILE A 10 6.39 -19.35 13.34
CA ILE A 10 6.48 -20.46 12.38
C ILE A 10 5.63 -20.17 11.13
N GLU A 11 4.59 -19.34 11.23
CA GLU A 11 3.79 -18.93 10.07
C GLU A 11 4.50 -17.87 9.20
N LEU A 12 5.41 -17.08 9.79
CA LEU A 12 6.19 -16.03 9.11
C LEU A 12 7.52 -16.53 8.49
N ASN A 13 7.78 -17.83 8.57
CA ASN A 13 9.08 -18.49 8.40
C ASN A 13 9.86 -18.25 7.07
N PRO A 14 9.26 -18.00 5.87
CA PRO A 14 10.08 -17.81 4.67
C PRO A 14 10.77 -16.42 4.59
N HIS A 15 10.44 -15.46 5.46
CA HIS A 15 10.88 -14.07 5.30
C HIS A 15 11.49 -13.42 6.56
N CYS A 16 11.80 -14.22 7.57
CA CYS A 16 12.49 -13.75 8.77
C CYS A 16 14.02 -13.75 8.59
N PRO A 17 14.77 -12.77 9.15
CA PRO A 17 16.21 -12.90 9.30
C PRO A 17 16.58 -14.16 10.10
N PRO A 18 17.49 -15.02 9.62
CA PRO A 18 17.76 -16.34 10.19
C PRO A 18 18.28 -16.30 11.64
N SER A 19 18.70 -15.14 12.13
CA SER A 19 19.24 -14.93 13.49
C SER A 19 18.16 -14.71 14.56
N LEU A 20 16.92 -14.36 14.22
CA LEU A 20 15.93 -13.97 15.25
C LEU A 20 15.38 -15.16 16.04
N LEU A 21 15.03 -16.24 15.33
CA LEU A 21 14.54 -17.48 15.94
C LEU A 21 15.56 -18.09 16.93
N PRO A 22 16.85 -18.25 16.57
CA PRO A 22 17.87 -18.67 17.52
C PRO A 22 17.97 -17.79 18.76
N SER A 23 17.87 -16.46 18.62
CA SER A 23 17.95 -15.52 19.74
C SER A 23 16.76 -15.66 20.69
N LEU A 24 15.53 -15.75 20.17
CA LEU A 24 14.34 -16.02 20.97
C LEU A 24 14.45 -17.32 21.77
N ARG A 25 14.90 -18.41 21.12
CA ARG A 25 15.14 -19.70 21.80
C ARG A 25 16.15 -19.59 22.91
N PHE A 26 17.24 -18.86 22.66
CA PHE A 26 18.31 -18.70 23.61
C PHE A 26 17.83 -18.00 24.88
N PHE A 27 17.05 -16.93 24.76
CA PHE A 27 16.51 -16.23 25.92
C PHE A 27 15.47 -17.06 26.70
N VAL A 28 14.63 -17.85 26.02
CA VAL A 28 13.72 -18.81 26.70
C VAL A 28 14.51 -19.85 27.47
N GLN A 29 15.55 -20.42 26.85
CA GLN A 29 16.39 -21.41 27.51
C GLN A 29 17.12 -20.81 28.74
N LEU A 30 17.64 -19.59 28.62
CA LEU A 30 18.27 -18.89 29.75
C LEU A 30 17.28 -18.60 30.89
N GLU A 31 16.02 -18.26 30.57
CA GLU A 31 14.98 -18.06 31.56
C GLU A 31 14.69 -19.36 32.32
N ASP A 32 14.54 -20.49 31.63
CA ASP A 32 14.33 -21.81 32.22
C ASP A 32 15.52 -22.22 33.11
N GLU A 33 16.75 -22.02 32.62
CA GLU A 33 17.98 -22.30 33.39
C GLU A 33 18.06 -21.44 34.65
N LEU A 34 17.80 -20.12 34.54
CA LEU A 34 17.77 -19.21 35.69
C LEU A 34 16.69 -19.63 36.69
N GLN A 35 15.50 -20.01 36.20
CA GLN A 35 14.41 -20.46 37.05
C GLN A 35 14.78 -21.76 37.80
N SER A 36 15.50 -22.68 37.16
CA SER A 36 15.98 -23.92 37.79
C SER A 36 16.96 -23.67 38.95
N LEU A 37 17.73 -22.57 38.88
CA LEU A 37 18.71 -22.19 39.89
C LEU A 37 18.10 -21.39 41.06
N GLN A 38 16.82 -21.03 41.00
CA GLN A 38 16.18 -20.15 41.98
C GLN A 38 16.28 -20.68 43.42
N HIS A 39 16.11 -21.99 43.60
CA HIS A 39 16.25 -22.62 44.91
C HIS A 39 17.68 -22.54 45.46
N SER A 40 18.69 -22.70 44.60
CA SER A 40 20.10 -22.59 44.98
C SER A 40 20.46 -21.16 45.40
N GLN A 41 19.92 -20.17 44.69
CA GLN A 41 20.07 -18.75 45.03
C GLN A 41 19.48 -18.44 46.41
N GLN A 42 18.27 -18.94 46.67
CA GLN A 42 17.62 -18.74 47.96
C GLN A 42 18.36 -19.45 49.10
N TRP A 43 18.85 -20.67 48.86
CA TRP A 43 19.64 -21.41 49.83
C TRP A 43 20.95 -20.68 50.19
N LEU A 44 21.66 -20.11 49.21
CA LEU A 44 22.88 -19.33 49.44
C LEU A 44 22.63 -18.11 50.32
N ARG A 45 21.53 -17.38 50.07
CA ARG A 45 21.10 -16.24 50.88
C ARG A 45 20.86 -16.65 52.34
N GLU A 46 20.09 -17.72 52.55
CA GLU A 46 19.77 -18.23 53.88
C GLU A 46 21.04 -18.69 54.63
N ARG A 47 21.95 -19.38 53.94
CA ARG A 47 23.23 -19.83 54.51
C ARG A 47 24.17 -18.70 54.85
N GLY A 48 24.31 -17.69 53.99
CA GLY A 48 25.14 -16.52 54.29
C GLY A 48 24.61 -15.72 55.47
N SER A 49 23.28 -15.58 55.61
CA SER A 49 22.67 -14.97 56.79
C SER A 49 22.95 -15.76 58.07
N GLN A 50 22.83 -17.09 58.03
CA GLN A 50 23.16 -17.95 59.18
C GLN A 50 24.64 -17.86 59.56
N LEU A 51 25.55 -17.82 58.58
CA LEU A 51 26.99 -17.68 58.84
C LEU A 51 27.29 -16.33 59.50
N ALA A 52 26.71 -15.24 58.99
CA ALA A 52 26.88 -13.91 59.55
C ALA A 52 26.34 -13.76 60.99
N GLN A 53 25.33 -14.55 61.36
CA GLN A 53 24.82 -14.58 62.74
C GLN A 53 25.70 -15.40 63.69
N ARG A 54 26.40 -16.42 63.17
CA ARG A 54 27.20 -17.36 63.99
C ARG A 54 28.65 -16.96 64.15
N ASP A 55 29.20 -16.28 63.15
CA ASP A 55 30.61 -15.91 63.11
C ASP A 55 30.75 -14.42 62.79
N SER A 56 31.06 -13.62 63.80
CA SER A 56 31.20 -12.17 63.66
C SER A 56 32.42 -11.74 62.86
N GLU A 57 33.46 -12.60 62.77
CA GLU A 57 34.66 -12.30 61.98
C GLU A 57 34.39 -12.51 60.49
N LEU A 58 33.62 -13.55 60.14
CA LEU A 58 33.24 -13.85 58.76
C LEU A 58 31.97 -13.15 58.27
N ALA A 59 31.20 -12.52 59.16
CA ALA A 59 29.90 -11.91 58.83
C ALA A 59 29.95 -10.90 57.69
N GLY A 60 30.96 -10.01 57.71
CA GLY A 60 31.12 -8.98 56.68
C GLY A 60 31.38 -9.57 55.30
N GLU A 61 32.21 -10.60 55.22
CA GLU A 61 32.55 -11.27 53.96
C GLU A 61 31.39 -12.14 53.44
N ALA A 62 30.72 -12.87 54.33
CA ALA A 62 29.56 -13.69 53.98
C ALA A 62 28.41 -12.86 53.39
N LEU A 63 28.08 -11.72 54.02
CA LEU A 63 27.06 -10.82 53.51
C LEU A 63 27.47 -10.13 52.21
N ARG A 64 28.76 -9.79 52.06
CA ARG A 64 29.29 -9.20 50.82
C ARG A 64 29.15 -10.18 49.65
N GLU A 65 29.58 -11.42 49.81
CA GLU A 65 29.50 -12.44 48.75
C GLU A 65 28.04 -12.77 48.38
N VAL A 66 27.15 -12.91 49.37
CA VAL A 66 25.70 -13.05 49.10
C VAL A 66 25.18 -11.86 48.30
N GLY A 67 25.52 -10.63 48.70
CA GLY A 67 25.09 -9.42 47.98
C GLY A 67 25.60 -9.36 46.55
N LEU A 68 26.83 -9.83 46.28
CA LEU A 68 27.37 -9.94 44.91
C LEU A 68 26.58 -10.95 44.07
N VAL A 69 26.25 -12.12 44.64
CA VAL A 69 25.45 -13.14 43.95
C VAL A 69 24.03 -12.63 43.68
N GLU A 70 23.40 -11.94 44.62
CA GLU A 70 22.08 -11.32 44.42
C GLU A 70 22.11 -10.25 43.33
N THR A 71 23.11 -9.37 43.35
CA THR A 71 23.27 -8.34 42.31
C THR A 71 23.49 -8.96 40.93
N ALA A 72 24.35 -9.98 40.84
CA ALA A 72 24.58 -10.70 39.59
C ALA A 72 23.31 -11.41 39.10
N TRP A 73 22.55 -12.01 40.00
CA TRP A 73 21.29 -12.67 39.69
C TRP A 73 20.27 -11.70 39.10
N ASP A 74 20.06 -10.55 39.74
CA ASP A 74 19.14 -9.53 39.27
C ASP A 74 19.58 -8.94 37.93
N ASN A 75 20.89 -8.76 37.73
CA ASN A 75 21.44 -8.33 36.45
C ASN A 75 21.18 -9.35 35.32
N VAL A 76 21.40 -10.65 35.56
CA VAL A 76 21.13 -11.70 34.57
C VAL A 76 19.65 -11.77 34.25
N ARG A 77 18.78 -11.74 35.28
CA ARG A 77 17.32 -11.69 35.10
C ARG A 77 16.93 -10.52 34.21
N LYS A 78 17.45 -9.33 34.50
CA LYS A 78 17.18 -8.12 33.72
C LYS A 78 17.63 -8.27 32.26
N ILE A 79 18.84 -8.75 32.00
CA ILE A 79 19.34 -8.98 30.64
C ILE A 79 18.44 -9.94 29.86
N ILE A 80 17.95 -11.01 30.49
CA ILE A 80 17.04 -11.97 29.87
C ILE A 80 15.72 -11.28 29.52
N THR A 81 15.10 -10.57 30.48
CA THR A 81 13.83 -9.87 30.25
C THR A 81 13.95 -8.80 29.17
N ASP A 82 14.95 -7.92 29.26
CA ASP A 82 15.20 -6.85 28.27
C ASP A 82 15.41 -7.47 26.87
N GLY A 83 16.14 -8.59 26.76
CA GLY A 83 16.38 -9.30 25.51
C GLY A 83 15.11 -9.95 24.92
N GLN A 84 14.26 -10.52 25.77
CA GLN A 84 12.95 -11.07 25.35
C GLN A 84 12.02 -9.97 24.85
N GLU A 85 11.94 -8.84 25.56
CA GLU A 85 11.15 -7.67 25.15
C GLU A 85 11.62 -7.12 23.79
N GLN A 86 12.94 -6.96 23.61
CA GLN A 86 13.50 -6.51 22.34
C GLN A 86 13.18 -7.48 21.19
N CYS A 87 13.32 -8.79 21.40
CA CYS A 87 12.97 -9.76 20.38
C CYS A 87 11.47 -9.70 20.05
N GLY A 88 10.60 -9.52 21.05
CA GLY A 88 9.16 -9.36 20.86
C GLY A 88 8.80 -8.13 20.02
N LEU A 89 9.42 -6.97 20.31
CA LEU A 89 9.23 -5.76 19.50
C LEU A 89 9.63 -5.98 18.04
N LEU A 90 10.74 -6.67 17.81
CA LEU A 90 11.24 -6.96 16.46
C LEU A 90 10.34 -7.95 15.70
N VAL A 91 9.74 -8.93 16.39
CA VAL A 91 8.71 -9.83 15.82
C VAL A 91 7.50 -9.03 15.32
N GLU A 92 6.94 -8.17 16.18
CA GLU A 92 5.77 -7.35 15.85
C GLU A 92 6.05 -6.42 14.67
N LEU A 93 7.24 -5.82 14.66
CA LEU A 93 7.65 -4.93 13.57
C LEU A 93 7.83 -5.68 12.24
N LEU A 94 8.44 -6.87 12.25
CA LEU A 94 8.56 -7.74 11.07
C LEU A 94 7.18 -8.17 10.55
N ARG A 95 6.26 -8.53 11.45
CA ARG A 95 4.89 -8.92 11.13
C ARG A 95 4.14 -7.77 10.44
N HIS A 96 4.23 -6.57 11.01
CA HIS A 96 3.62 -5.37 10.45
C HIS A 96 4.18 -5.05 9.06
N PHE A 97 5.51 -5.03 8.93
CA PHE A 97 6.21 -4.80 7.66
C PHE A 97 5.78 -5.77 6.56
N HIS A 98 5.75 -7.08 6.85
CA HIS A 98 5.37 -8.09 5.85
C HIS A 98 3.89 -8.01 5.47
N SER A 99 3.01 -7.68 6.42
CA SER A 99 1.60 -7.45 6.14
C SER A 99 1.39 -6.29 5.16
N LEU A 100 2.07 -5.16 5.40
CA LEU A 100 2.08 -4.01 4.49
C LEU A 100 2.66 -4.39 3.13
N ARG A 101 3.83 -5.07 3.11
CA ARG A 101 4.49 -5.54 1.90
C ARG A 101 3.55 -6.38 1.04
N SER A 102 2.84 -7.33 1.64
CA SER A 102 1.91 -8.22 0.93
C SER A 102 0.73 -7.46 0.35
N THR A 103 0.14 -6.54 1.12
CA THR A 103 -1.00 -5.72 0.70
C THR A 103 -0.62 -4.80 -0.47
N LEU A 104 0.51 -4.11 -0.34
CA LEU A 104 1.04 -3.22 -1.38
C LEU A 104 1.46 -4.01 -2.63
N SER A 105 2.11 -5.17 -2.46
CA SER A 105 2.50 -6.02 -3.60
C SER A 105 1.27 -6.48 -4.40
N SER A 106 0.19 -6.89 -3.74
CA SER A 106 -1.06 -7.26 -4.41
C SER A 106 -1.70 -6.06 -5.14
N THR A 107 -1.61 -4.86 -4.54
CA THR A 107 -2.12 -3.63 -5.15
C THR A 107 -1.32 -3.27 -6.41
N VAL A 108 0.00 -3.35 -6.33
CA VAL A 108 0.92 -3.13 -7.48
C VAL A 108 0.67 -4.17 -8.57
N GLU A 109 0.49 -5.43 -8.21
CA GLU A 109 0.20 -6.49 -9.19
C GLU A 109 -1.13 -6.24 -9.91
N ASN A 110 -2.19 -5.90 -9.16
CA ASN A 110 -3.47 -5.50 -9.76
C ASN A 110 -3.28 -4.33 -10.72
N ALA A 111 -2.58 -3.27 -10.29
CA ALA A 111 -2.29 -2.12 -11.12
C ALA A 111 -1.50 -2.48 -12.38
N LEU A 112 -0.49 -3.34 -12.26
CA LEU A 112 0.27 -3.84 -13.41
C LEU A 112 -0.67 -4.54 -14.38
N THR A 113 -1.57 -5.42 -13.93
CA THR A 113 -2.54 -6.08 -14.83
C THR A 113 -3.43 -5.10 -15.56
N VAL A 114 -3.89 -4.02 -14.90
CA VAL A 114 -4.73 -3.00 -15.52
C VAL A 114 -3.96 -2.17 -16.53
N SER A 115 -2.70 -1.84 -16.22
CA SER A 115 -1.81 -1.03 -17.07
C SER A 115 -1.48 -1.66 -18.44
N HIS A 116 -1.72 -2.96 -18.60
CA HIS A 116 -1.60 -3.67 -19.87
C HIS A 116 -2.77 -3.39 -20.82
N ASN A 117 -3.91 -2.91 -20.32
CA ASN A 117 -5.05 -2.51 -21.15
C ASN A 117 -4.82 -1.10 -21.71
N GLN A 118 -3.93 -1.00 -22.68
CA GLN A 118 -3.55 0.29 -23.27
C GLN A 118 -4.71 0.90 -24.08
N PRO A 119 -4.71 2.25 -24.25
CA PRO A 119 -5.62 2.89 -25.20
C PRO A 119 -5.33 2.38 -26.63
N ASP A 120 -6.33 1.76 -27.27
CA ASP A 120 -6.26 1.26 -28.66
C ASP A 120 -7.23 2.07 -29.55
N PRO A 121 -6.80 2.54 -30.74
CA PRO A 121 -7.66 3.27 -31.66
C PRO A 121 -8.86 2.46 -32.20
N ASN A 122 -8.84 1.13 -32.09
CA ASN A 122 -9.91 0.24 -32.54
C ASN A 122 -10.99 0.02 -31.46
N HIS A 123 -10.83 0.57 -30.26
CA HIS A 123 -11.86 0.46 -29.23
C HIS A 123 -13.13 1.23 -29.62
N ASN A 124 -14.27 0.58 -29.45
CA ASN A 124 -15.56 1.25 -29.52
C ASN A 124 -15.75 2.17 -28.29
N PRO A 125 -16.70 3.12 -28.34
CA PRO A 125 -16.92 4.09 -27.26
C PRO A 125 -17.17 3.44 -25.90
N GLU A 126 -17.95 2.36 -25.86
CA GLU A 126 -18.33 1.65 -24.64
C GLU A 126 -17.12 0.95 -24.00
N GLU A 127 -16.26 0.33 -24.80
CA GLU A 127 -15.04 -0.34 -24.34
C GLU A 127 -14.03 0.68 -23.83
N SER A 128 -13.84 1.81 -24.52
CA SER A 128 -12.98 2.91 -24.04
C SER A 128 -13.46 3.45 -22.69
N LYS A 129 -14.77 3.64 -22.50
CA LYS A 129 -15.36 4.06 -21.22
C LYS A 129 -15.14 3.00 -20.14
N ARG A 130 -15.33 1.71 -20.44
CA ARG A 130 -15.12 0.61 -19.50
C ARG A 130 -13.66 0.51 -19.04
N ILE A 131 -12.71 0.59 -19.96
CA ILE A 131 -11.27 0.53 -19.65
C ILE A 131 -10.87 1.76 -18.84
N LEU A 132 -11.38 2.95 -19.17
CA LEU A 132 -11.16 4.17 -18.38
C LEU A 132 -11.62 4.00 -16.93
N SER A 133 -12.86 3.55 -16.70
CA SER A 133 -13.39 3.34 -15.36
C SER A 133 -12.55 2.32 -14.55
N ARG A 134 -11.99 1.30 -15.21
CA ARG A 134 -11.07 0.35 -14.56
C ARG A 134 -9.77 1.03 -14.14
N HIS A 135 -9.19 1.90 -14.97
CA HIS A 135 -8.01 2.67 -14.61
C HIS A 135 -8.28 3.64 -13.45
N GLU A 136 -9.41 4.36 -13.49
CA GLU A 136 -9.82 5.28 -12.41
C GLU A 136 -10.03 4.57 -11.08
N ALA A 137 -10.62 3.37 -11.10
CA ALA A 137 -10.78 2.56 -9.89
C ALA A 137 -9.42 2.18 -9.26
N VAL A 138 -8.45 1.78 -10.07
CA VAL A 138 -7.09 1.47 -9.57
C VAL A 138 -6.36 2.73 -9.13
N ILE A 139 -6.54 3.88 -9.79
CA ILE A 139 -5.98 5.17 -9.32
C ILE A 139 -6.51 5.49 -7.92
N ALA A 140 -7.81 5.29 -7.70
CA ALA A 140 -8.42 5.50 -6.39
C ALA A 140 -7.89 4.51 -5.34
N GLU A 141 -7.71 3.24 -5.71
CA GLU A 141 -7.10 2.22 -4.84
C GLU A 141 -5.67 2.59 -4.45
N LEU A 142 -4.81 2.92 -5.42
CA LEU A 142 -3.42 3.34 -5.19
C LEU A 142 -3.37 4.56 -4.27
N ARG A 143 -4.21 5.57 -4.54
CA ARG A 143 -4.30 6.77 -3.70
C ARG A 143 -4.75 6.45 -2.27
N GLY A 144 -5.73 5.56 -2.11
CA GLY A 144 -6.23 5.13 -0.80
C GLY A 144 -5.19 4.34 0.02
N ARG A 145 -4.16 3.80 -0.64
CA ARG A 145 -3.08 3.01 -0.06
C ARG A 145 -1.78 3.81 0.14
N GLN A 146 -1.78 5.12 -0.08
CA GLN A 146 -0.58 5.94 0.10
C GLN A 146 -0.08 5.93 1.55
N GLU A 147 -0.99 5.98 2.53
CA GLU A 147 -0.62 5.89 3.95
C GLU A 147 0.03 4.53 4.28
N ASP A 148 -0.47 3.43 3.73
CA ASP A 148 0.13 2.11 3.89
C ASP A 148 1.56 2.06 3.29
N MET A 149 1.82 2.78 2.20
CA MET A 149 3.15 2.92 1.61
C MET A 149 4.10 3.71 2.52
N ASP A 150 3.62 4.81 3.11
CA ASP A 150 4.42 5.62 4.03
C ASP A 150 4.77 4.82 5.31
N LEU A 151 3.79 4.08 5.86
CA LEU A 151 4.00 3.16 6.98
C LEU A 151 4.94 2.02 6.64
N PHE A 152 4.89 1.51 5.39
CA PHE A 152 5.80 0.46 4.93
C PHE A 152 7.25 0.95 4.92
N ILE A 153 7.47 2.18 4.46
CA ILE A 153 8.80 2.81 4.46
C ILE A 153 9.29 3.02 5.89
N SER A 154 8.47 3.64 6.76
CA SER A 154 8.88 3.89 8.15
C SER A 154 9.16 2.60 8.92
N SER A 155 8.32 1.57 8.74
CA SER A 155 8.51 0.25 9.34
C SER A 155 9.78 -0.43 8.82
N GLY A 156 10.12 -0.27 7.54
CA GLY A 156 11.37 -0.75 6.97
C GLY A 156 12.61 -0.05 7.56
N GLU A 157 12.53 1.26 7.78
CA GLU A 157 13.59 2.05 8.43
C GLU A 157 13.76 1.68 9.92
N ASP A 158 12.64 1.45 10.63
CA ASP A 158 12.65 0.94 12.00
C ASP A 158 13.35 -0.42 12.06
N LEU A 159 13.01 -1.34 11.15
CA LEU A 159 13.64 -2.66 11.08
C LEU A 159 15.14 -2.54 10.86
N GLN A 160 15.57 -1.67 9.96
CA GLN A 160 17.00 -1.49 9.72
C GLN A 160 17.75 -0.94 10.92
N ARG A 161 17.15 0.00 11.67
CA ARG A 161 17.74 0.53 12.90
C ARG A 161 17.90 -0.55 13.96
N GLU A 162 16.88 -1.37 14.17
CA GLU A 162 16.95 -2.47 15.15
C GLU A 162 17.94 -3.56 14.71
N LEU A 163 17.99 -3.87 13.42
CA LEU A 163 18.88 -4.90 12.87
C LEU A 163 20.32 -4.45 12.68
N ALA A 164 20.61 -3.14 12.73
CA ALA A 164 21.97 -2.60 12.60
C ALA A 164 22.91 -3.13 13.70
N ASN A 165 22.37 -3.49 14.86
CA ASN A 165 23.13 -4.04 15.99
C ASN A 165 23.31 -5.57 15.91
N VAL A 166 22.66 -6.24 14.96
CA VAL A 166 22.70 -7.71 14.80
C VAL A 166 23.68 -8.08 13.68
N PRO A 167 24.81 -8.73 13.98
CA PRO A 167 25.76 -9.18 12.97
C PRO A 167 25.08 -10.11 11.95
N HIS A 168 25.42 -9.96 10.66
CA HIS A 168 24.92 -10.80 9.55
C HIS A 168 23.40 -10.75 9.29
N CYS A 169 22.69 -9.70 9.72
CA CYS A 169 21.23 -9.67 9.64
C CYS A 169 20.61 -9.38 8.26
N GLY A 170 21.40 -9.35 7.18
CA GLY A 170 20.85 -9.18 5.83
C GLY A 170 20.07 -7.88 5.61
N SER A 171 20.38 -6.82 6.36
CA SER A 171 19.73 -5.49 6.30
C SER A 171 19.60 -4.97 4.86
N ASP A 172 20.64 -5.18 4.04
CA ASP A 172 20.66 -4.80 2.63
C ASP A 172 19.54 -5.45 1.79
N SER A 173 19.06 -6.63 2.18
CA SER A 173 17.97 -7.32 1.47
C SER A 173 16.61 -6.69 1.73
N ILE A 174 16.37 -6.21 2.95
CA ILE A 174 15.14 -5.49 3.33
C ILE A 174 15.10 -4.16 2.59
N GLN A 175 16.20 -3.40 2.62
CA GLN A 175 16.29 -2.12 1.90
C GLN A 175 16.05 -2.32 0.39
N ARG A 176 16.74 -3.27 -0.25
CA ARG A 176 16.54 -3.55 -1.68
C ARG A 176 15.10 -3.95 -2.02
N GLY A 177 14.47 -4.78 -1.18
CA GLY A 177 13.08 -5.20 -1.38
C GLY A 177 12.11 -4.02 -1.27
N MET A 178 12.33 -3.14 -0.30
CA MET A 178 11.55 -1.92 -0.10
C MET A 178 11.71 -0.94 -1.27
N ASP A 179 12.94 -0.68 -1.71
CA ASP A 179 13.22 0.18 -2.87
C ASP A 179 12.57 -0.38 -4.13
N THR A 180 12.69 -1.70 -4.37
CA THR A 180 12.08 -2.34 -5.55
C THR A 180 10.57 -2.16 -5.57
N LEU A 181 9.89 -2.38 -4.45
CA LEU A 181 8.44 -2.24 -4.38
C LEU A 181 8.00 -0.78 -4.54
N ARG A 182 8.73 0.16 -3.92
CA ARG A 182 8.49 1.60 -4.07
C ARG A 182 8.64 2.04 -5.53
N ASP A 183 9.70 1.59 -6.20
CA ASP A 183 9.97 1.97 -7.58
C ASP A 183 8.90 1.39 -8.53
N GLN A 184 8.48 0.14 -8.32
CA GLN A 184 7.38 -0.48 -9.06
C GLN A 184 6.06 0.27 -8.84
N TRP A 185 5.76 0.65 -7.60
CA TRP A 185 4.59 1.44 -7.24
C TRP A 185 4.55 2.76 -8.00
N LEU A 186 5.65 3.52 -7.98
CA LEU A 186 5.75 4.80 -8.67
C LEU A 186 5.57 4.63 -10.18
N GLN A 187 6.30 3.68 -10.77
CA GLN A 187 6.23 3.41 -12.21
C GLN A 187 4.81 3.03 -12.66
N VAL A 188 4.14 2.12 -11.93
CA VAL A 188 2.79 1.67 -12.32
C VAL A 188 1.75 2.77 -12.09
N SER A 189 1.89 3.57 -11.04
CA SER A 189 1.02 4.71 -10.76
C SER A 189 1.08 5.75 -11.89
N GLU A 190 2.29 6.14 -12.30
CA GLU A 190 2.50 7.06 -13.42
C GLU A 190 1.94 6.51 -14.73
N ARG A 191 2.17 5.22 -14.99
CA ARG A 191 1.68 4.55 -16.20
C ARG A 191 0.16 4.48 -16.25
N ILE A 192 -0.51 4.13 -15.15
CA ILE A 192 -1.97 4.09 -15.09
C ILE A 192 -2.55 5.49 -15.26
N GLN A 193 -1.97 6.50 -14.59
CA GLN A 193 -2.41 7.88 -14.71
C GLN A 193 -2.32 8.36 -16.18
N THR A 194 -1.18 8.12 -16.84
CA THR A 194 -0.98 8.45 -18.26
C THR A 194 -1.98 7.71 -19.16
N ASN A 195 -2.24 6.43 -18.91
CA ASN A 195 -3.22 5.67 -19.67
C ASN A 195 -4.64 6.22 -19.48
N ALA A 196 -5.03 6.56 -18.25
CA ALA A 196 -6.32 7.12 -17.93
C ALA A 196 -6.54 8.47 -18.64
N GLU A 197 -5.54 9.35 -18.64
CA GLU A 197 -5.61 10.64 -19.36
C GLU A 197 -5.82 10.42 -20.87
N ARG A 198 -5.07 9.49 -21.47
CA ARG A 198 -5.21 9.14 -22.89
C ARG A 198 -6.58 8.54 -23.22
N LEU A 199 -7.09 7.66 -22.36
CA LEU A 199 -8.43 7.07 -22.50
C LEU A 199 -9.52 8.13 -22.32
N GLY A 200 -9.36 9.05 -21.36
CA GLY A 200 -10.25 10.19 -21.16
C GLY A 200 -10.36 11.07 -22.40
N HIS A 201 -9.22 11.38 -23.04
CA HIS A 201 -9.21 12.08 -24.32
C HIS A 201 -9.92 11.29 -25.43
N CYS A 202 -9.69 9.98 -25.53
CA CYS A 202 -10.36 9.13 -26.52
C CYS A 202 -11.88 9.11 -26.32
N VAL A 203 -12.34 9.01 -25.07
CA VAL A 203 -13.76 9.07 -24.72
C VAL A 203 -14.37 10.42 -25.10
N SER A 204 -13.68 11.53 -24.81
CA SER A 204 -14.14 12.87 -25.20
C SER A 204 -14.30 13.00 -26.72
N LEU A 205 -13.34 12.50 -27.50
CA LEU A 205 -13.41 12.54 -28.97
C LEU A 205 -14.60 11.73 -29.51
N TRP A 206 -14.92 10.60 -28.90
CA TRP A 206 -16.11 9.83 -29.26
C TRP A 206 -17.41 10.59 -28.97
N ASP A 207 -17.48 11.27 -27.82
CA ASP A 207 -18.65 12.08 -27.45
C ASP A 207 -18.79 13.31 -28.39
N ASP A 208 -17.68 13.93 -28.80
CA ASP A 208 -17.66 15.02 -29.79
C ASP A 208 -18.12 14.54 -31.16
N LEU A 209 -17.63 13.40 -31.64
CA LEU A 209 -18.01 12.81 -32.93
C LEU A 209 -19.51 12.49 -32.96
N LYS A 210 -20.04 11.91 -31.89
CA LYS A 210 -21.47 11.62 -31.76
C LYS A 210 -22.32 12.90 -31.72
N THR A 211 -21.81 13.96 -31.12
CA THR A 211 -22.47 15.26 -31.11
C THR A 211 -22.52 15.85 -32.52
N MET A 212 -21.40 15.82 -33.24
CA MET A 212 -21.33 16.30 -34.63
C MET A 212 -22.23 15.49 -35.58
N GLU A 213 -22.29 14.17 -35.42
CA GLU A 213 -23.21 13.30 -36.19
C GLU A 213 -24.66 13.75 -36.02
N ARG A 214 -25.11 13.93 -34.77
CA ARG A 214 -26.46 14.40 -34.46
C ARG A 214 -26.74 15.79 -35.04
N ASP A 215 -25.77 16.70 -34.96
CA ASP A 215 -25.93 18.06 -35.46
C ASP A 215 -26.06 18.07 -37.00
N ILE A 216 -25.32 17.20 -37.70
CA ILE A 216 -25.46 16.96 -39.15
C ILE A 216 -26.84 16.40 -39.49
N ASP A 217 -27.30 15.38 -38.76
CA ASP A 217 -28.61 14.77 -38.97
C ASP A 217 -29.75 15.78 -38.78
N GLN A 218 -29.65 16.63 -37.75
CA GLN A 218 -30.62 17.68 -37.48
C GLN A 218 -30.63 18.74 -38.59
N TRP A 219 -29.46 19.19 -39.04
CA TRP A 219 -29.34 20.13 -40.15
C TRP A 219 -29.88 19.55 -41.46
N ALA A 220 -29.58 18.29 -41.75
CA ALA A 220 -30.07 17.59 -42.94
C ALA A 220 -31.60 17.45 -42.91
N ALA A 221 -32.17 17.05 -41.78
CA ALA A 221 -33.62 16.93 -41.62
C ALA A 221 -34.34 18.28 -41.79
N ALA A 222 -33.81 19.36 -41.19
CA ALA A 222 -34.35 20.70 -41.37
C ALA A 222 -34.28 21.16 -42.83
N SER A 223 -33.14 20.96 -43.49
CA SER A 223 -32.96 21.31 -44.89
C SER A 223 -33.91 20.54 -45.82
N ILE A 224 -34.14 19.25 -45.55
CA ILE A 224 -35.11 18.43 -46.29
C ILE A 224 -36.53 18.93 -46.07
N ALA A 225 -36.90 19.30 -44.84
CA ALA A 225 -38.21 19.86 -44.53
C ALA A 225 -38.45 21.17 -45.28
N ASP A 226 -37.49 22.11 -45.23
CA ASP A 226 -37.55 23.40 -45.93
C ASP A 226 -37.68 23.21 -47.45
N LEU A 227 -36.91 22.29 -48.03
CA LEU A 227 -37.00 21.96 -49.47
C LEU A 227 -38.35 21.33 -49.84
N THR A 228 -38.86 20.43 -49.00
CA THR A 228 -40.15 19.77 -49.22
C THR A 228 -41.30 20.78 -49.16
N GLU A 229 -41.28 21.69 -48.19
CA GLU A 229 -42.22 22.81 -48.11
C GLU A 229 -42.11 23.72 -49.34
N GLY A 230 -40.89 24.08 -49.75
CA GLY A 230 -40.65 24.87 -50.96
C GLY A 230 -41.22 24.21 -52.22
N VAL A 231 -41.02 22.90 -52.41
CA VAL A 231 -41.57 22.14 -53.54
C VAL A 231 -43.10 22.06 -53.47
N ALA A 232 -43.68 21.85 -52.27
CA ALA A 232 -45.13 21.85 -52.10
C ALA A 232 -45.75 23.20 -52.47
N ASN A 233 -45.14 24.30 -52.04
CA ASN A 233 -45.55 25.66 -52.38
C ASN A 233 -45.43 25.95 -53.89
N LEU A 234 -44.40 25.42 -54.57
CA LEU A 234 -44.24 25.54 -56.03
C LEU A 234 -45.23 24.66 -56.82
N SER A 235 -45.67 23.55 -56.23
CA SER A 235 -46.69 22.68 -56.83
C SER A 235 -48.11 23.25 -56.67
N ASP A 236 -48.32 24.21 -55.78
CA ASP A 236 -49.59 24.92 -55.64
C ASP A 236 -49.65 26.09 -56.65
N LYS A 237 -50.49 25.93 -57.68
CA LYS A 237 -50.66 26.89 -58.79
C LYS A 237 -51.13 28.26 -58.30
N GLN A 238 -51.80 28.34 -57.15
CA GLN A 238 -52.31 29.60 -56.60
C GLN A 238 -51.27 30.31 -55.70
N GLY A 239 -50.45 29.55 -54.96
CA GLY A 239 -49.32 30.07 -54.20
C GLY A 239 -48.18 30.60 -55.08
N THR A 240 -47.89 29.90 -56.19
CA THR A 240 -46.90 30.34 -57.18
C THR A 240 -47.25 31.67 -57.83
N GLU A 241 -48.53 31.93 -58.17
CA GLU A 241 -49.00 33.21 -58.70
C GLU A 241 -48.86 34.35 -57.66
N THR A 242 -49.12 34.10 -56.38
CA THR A 242 -48.96 35.11 -55.32
C THR A 242 -47.50 35.46 -55.02
N HIS A 243 -46.58 34.48 -55.08
CA HIS A 243 -45.14 34.72 -54.91
C HIS A 243 -44.53 35.44 -56.11
N LEU A 244 -44.97 35.13 -57.34
CA LEU A 244 -44.58 35.86 -58.54
C LEU A 244 -45.08 37.32 -58.50
N ALA A 245 -46.32 37.55 -58.05
CA ALA A 245 -46.88 38.89 -57.90
C ALA A 245 -46.11 39.72 -56.86
N THR A 246 -45.69 39.14 -55.73
CA THR A 246 -44.86 39.85 -54.74
C THR A 246 -43.44 40.12 -55.21
N PHE A 247 -42.84 39.22 -56.00
CA PHE A 247 -41.51 39.45 -56.58
C PHE A 247 -41.51 40.53 -57.67
N GLN A 248 -42.60 40.63 -58.45
CA GLN A 248 -42.76 41.65 -59.50
C GLN A 248 -43.08 43.06 -58.95
N VAL A 249 -43.49 43.17 -57.68
CA VAL A 249 -43.80 44.47 -57.02
C VAL A 249 -42.57 45.09 -56.34
N ARG A 250 -41.40 44.41 -56.33
CA ARG A 250 -40.15 45.02 -55.84
C ARG A 250 -39.67 46.12 -56.81
N PRO A 251 -39.61 47.41 -56.42
CA PRO A 251 -39.27 48.49 -57.35
C PRO A 251 -37.80 48.45 -57.77
N SER A 252 -37.55 48.81 -59.02
CA SER A 252 -36.24 48.80 -59.71
C SER A 252 -35.25 49.89 -59.26
N TRP A 253 -35.16 50.23 -57.97
CA TRP A 253 -34.14 51.17 -57.49
C TRP A 253 -33.35 50.55 -56.32
N ALA A 254 -32.36 49.74 -56.66
CA ALA A 254 -31.19 49.53 -55.82
C ALA A 254 -30.03 49.24 -56.77
N VAL A 255 -29.64 50.28 -57.51
CA VAL A 255 -28.29 50.51 -58.01
C VAL A 255 -27.65 51.49 -57.03
#